data_AF-A0A2V9QC27-F1
#
_entry.id   AF-A0A2V9QC27-F1
#
_cell.length_a   1.000
_cell.length_b   1.000
_cell.length_c   1.000
_cell.angle_alpha   90.00
_cell.angle_beta   90.00
_cell.angle_gamma   90.00
#
_symmetry.space_group_name_H-M   'P 1'
#
loop_
_entity.id
_entity.type
_entity.pdbx_description
1 polymer ?
#
loop_
_entity_poly.entity_id
_entity_poly.type
_entity_poly.pdbx_seq_one_letter_code
_entity_poly.pdbx_strand_id
1 'polypeptide(L)'
;MSMMPPKKEIALALLVVGFVWLALFAHWVPVTLQSVLFVGLLILGFTMIVAGWWRWRGVMREENTASWRKKMGLLGLVANTLALAVPFIVFFYAVASFGHRQQRNDWLVVFPTCLAFSLCGLICGVVAPPRIRFATAMGGLVVGSIILSIPIGIL
;
A
#
# COMPACT_ATOMS: atom_id res chain seq x y z
N MET A 1 -16.05 9.08 -22.90
CA MET A 1 -16.95 9.38 -21.77
C MET A 1 -16.09 9.56 -20.52
N SER A 2 -15.89 10.81 -20.11
CA SER A 2 -15.05 11.17 -18.95
C SER A 2 -15.80 10.78 -17.68
N MET A 3 -15.45 9.63 -17.09
CA MET A 3 -15.91 9.24 -15.76
C MET A 3 -15.13 10.08 -14.75
N MET A 4 -15.73 11.20 -14.31
CA MET A 4 -15.29 11.86 -13.08
C MET A 4 -15.30 10.82 -11.96
N PRO A 5 -14.21 10.68 -11.17
CA PRO A 5 -14.22 9.79 -10.03
C PRO A 5 -15.35 10.22 -9.08
N PRO A 6 -16.15 9.27 -8.55
CA PRO A 6 -17.27 9.60 -7.68
C PRO A 6 -16.75 10.40 -6.48
N LYS A 7 -17.43 11.49 -6.10
CA LYS A 7 -17.01 12.41 -5.01
C LYS A 7 -16.55 11.69 -3.73
N LYS A 8 -17.11 10.50 -3.46
CA LYS A 8 -16.75 9.62 -2.33
C LYS A 8 -15.30 9.10 -2.39
N GLU A 9 -14.78 8.77 -3.57
CA GLU A 9 -13.42 8.28 -3.76
C GLU A 9 -12.38 9.38 -3.54
N ILE A 10 -12.67 10.60 -4.02
CA ILE A 10 -11.81 11.76 -3.79
C ILE A 10 -11.78 12.11 -2.30
N ALA A 11 -12.94 12.13 -1.64
CA ALA A 11 -13.02 12.39 -0.21
C ALA A 11 -12.22 11.35 0.59
N LEU A 12 -12.31 10.07 0.23
CA LEU A 12 -11.59 9.00 0.93
C LEU A 12 -10.08 9.06 0.66
N ALA A 13 -9.66 9.41 -0.57
CA ALA A 13 -8.25 9.65 -0.89
C ALA A 13 -7.69 10.83 -0.09
N LEU A 14 -8.40 11.96 -0.03
CA LEU A 14 -8.00 13.13 0.76
C LEU A 14 -7.94 12.81 2.26
N LEU A 15 -8.90 12.03 2.77
CA LEU A 15 -8.93 11.61 4.17
C LEU A 15 -7.71 10.75 4.49
N VAL A 16 -7.37 9.78 3.63
CA VAL A 16 -6.17 8.96 3.80
C VAL A 16 -4.89 9.80 3.70
N VAL A 17 -4.79 10.71 2.72
CA VAL A 17 -3.63 11.62 2.62
C VAL A 17 -3.49 12.47 3.87
N GLY A 18 -4.58 13.03 4.39
CA GLY A 18 -4.59 13.78 5.65
C GLY A 18 -4.20 12.90 6.84
N PHE A 19 -4.68 11.66 6.89
CA PHE A 19 -4.37 10.70 7.94
C PHE A 19 -2.89 10.30 7.92
N VAL A 20 -2.33 10.07 6.73
CA VAL A 20 -0.92 9.80 6.48
C VAL A 20 -0.07 10.98 6.89
N TRP A 21 -0.49 12.20 6.53
CA TRP A 21 0.23 13.41 6.89
C TRP A 21 0.28 13.62 8.40
N LEU A 22 -0.85 13.40 9.10
CA LEU A 22 -0.92 13.43 10.56
C LEU A 22 -0.05 12.32 11.20
N ALA A 23 -0.05 11.12 10.65
CA ALA A 23 0.76 10.02 11.19
C ALA A 23 2.27 10.23 10.99
N LEU A 24 2.70 10.83 9.88
CA LEU A 24 4.12 10.98 9.53
C LEU A 24 4.75 12.29 10.04
N PHE A 25 4.02 13.40 10.02
CA PHE A 25 4.60 14.74 10.24
C PHE A 25 4.21 15.39 11.56
N ALA A 26 3.23 14.82 12.28
CA ALA A 26 2.85 15.33 13.58
C ALA A 26 3.77 14.79 14.68
N HIS A 27 4.98 15.36 14.75
CA HIS A 27 5.95 15.15 15.83
C HIS A 27 5.42 15.54 17.22
N TRP A 28 4.30 16.27 17.28
CA TRP A 28 3.58 16.66 18.50
C TRP A 28 2.59 15.60 18.99
N VAL A 29 2.35 14.55 18.20
CA VAL A 29 1.34 13.54 18.54
C VAL A 29 1.94 12.49 19.49
N PRO A 30 1.24 12.13 20.58
CA PRO A 30 1.72 11.11 21.50
C PRO A 30 1.92 9.77 20.79
N VAL A 31 2.99 9.06 21.16
CA VAL A 31 3.40 7.77 20.56
C VAL A 31 2.25 6.77 20.51
N THR A 32 1.41 6.70 21.56
CA THR A 32 0.23 5.83 21.60
C THR A 32 -0.74 6.10 20.45
N LEU A 33 -0.98 7.38 20.12
CA LEU A 33 -1.87 7.72 19.01
C LEU A 33 -1.20 7.37 17.66
N GLN A 34 0.10 7.61 17.51
CA GLN A 34 0.85 7.18 16.31
C GLN A 34 0.77 5.66 16.09
N SER A 35 0.90 4.86 17.16
CA SER A 35 0.76 3.39 17.06
C SER A 35 -0.66 2.97 16.65
N VAL A 36 -1.70 3.60 17.21
CA VAL A 36 -3.10 3.32 16.81
C VAL A 36 -3.35 3.70 15.35
N LEU A 37 -2.85 4.86 14.92
CA LEU A 37 -2.93 5.30 13.52
C LEU A 37 -2.19 4.34 12.59
N PHE A 38 -1.02 3.86 12.99
CA PHE A 38 -0.23 2.88 12.24
C PHE A 38 -0.97 1.54 12.08
N VAL A 39 -1.56 1.01 13.15
CA VAL A 39 -2.39 -0.20 13.09
C VAL A 39 -3.61 0.01 12.20
N GLY A 40 -4.26 1.18 12.29
CA GLY A 40 -5.36 1.55 11.40
C GLY A 40 -4.95 1.56 9.92
N LEU A 41 -3.79 2.14 9.60
CA LEU A 41 -3.23 2.15 8.25
C LEU A 41 -2.90 0.74 7.76
N LEU A 42 -2.32 -0.13 8.61
CA LEU A 42 -2.07 -1.53 8.29
C LEU A 42 -3.36 -2.28 7.92
N ILE A 43 -4.41 -2.15 8.75
CA ILE A 43 -5.72 -2.76 8.47
C ILE A 43 -6.30 -2.21 7.15
N LEU A 44 -6.18 -0.90 6.93
CA LEU A 44 -6.64 -0.26 5.70
C LEU A 44 -5.88 -0.78 4.48
N GLY A 45 -4.55 -0.89 4.56
CA GLY A 45 -3.72 -1.42 3.47
C GLY A 45 -4.10 -2.86 3.14
N PHE A 46 -4.27 -3.70 4.17
CA PHE A 46 -4.69 -5.09 4.00
C PHE A 46 -6.09 -5.20 3.37
N THR A 47 -7.06 -4.43 3.86
CA THR A 47 -8.43 -4.43 3.31
C THR A 47 -8.48 -3.94 1.86
N MET A 48 -7.65 -2.96 1.48
CA MET A 48 -7.55 -2.49 0.09
C MET A 48 -6.94 -3.56 -0.83
N ILE A 49 -5.93 -4.29 -0.37
CA ILE A 49 -5.35 -5.43 -1.13
C ILE A 49 -6.41 -6.52 -1.32
N VAL A 50 -7.09 -6.94 -0.25
CA VAL A 50 -8.16 -7.96 -0.33
C VAL A 50 -9.29 -7.51 -1.26
N ALA A 51 -9.76 -6.27 -1.12
CA ALA A 51 -10.78 -5.72 -1.99
C ALA A 51 -10.32 -5.65 -3.46
N GLY A 52 -9.06 -5.31 -3.71
CA GLY A 52 -8.45 -5.31 -5.03
C GLY A 52 -8.47 -6.70 -5.68
N TRP A 53 -8.03 -7.73 -4.97
CA TRP A 53 -8.07 -9.12 -5.44
C TRP A 53 -9.49 -9.65 -5.62
N TRP A 54 -10.42 -9.28 -4.74
CA TRP A 54 -11.83 -9.64 -4.89
C TRP A 54 -12.41 -9.05 -6.18
N ARG A 55 -12.22 -7.75 -6.39
CA ARG A 55 -12.74 -7.03 -7.58
C ARG A 55 -12.04 -7.49 -8.87
N TRP A 56 -10.78 -7.94 -8.78
CA TRP A 56 -10.05 -8.52 -9.91
C TRP A 56 -10.75 -9.74 -10.52
N ARG A 57 -11.42 -10.57 -9.72
CA ARG A 57 -12.24 -11.70 -10.23
C ARG A 57 -13.32 -11.22 -11.21
N GLY A 58 -13.89 -10.04 -10.98
CA GLY A 58 -14.86 -9.42 -11.88
C GLY A 58 -14.23 -8.91 -13.18
N VAL A 59 -13.02 -8.34 -13.10
CA VAL A 59 -12.27 -7.83 -14.27
C VAL A 59 -11.85 -8.97 -15.21
N MET A 60 -11.55 -10.16 -14.68
CA MET A 60 -11.25 -11.33 -15.51
C MET A 60 -12.39 -11.69 -16.45
N ARG A 61 -13.64 -11.48 -16.01
CA ARG A 61 -14.86 -11.81 -16.78
C ARG A 61 -15.30 -10.71 -17.76
N GLU A 62 -14.71 -9.52 -17.70
CA GLU A 62 -15.07 -8.41 -18.60
C GLU A 62 -14.27 -8.46 -19.90
N GLU A 63 -14.92 -8.81 -21.02
CA GLU A 63 -14.29 -8.81 -22.35
C GLU A 63 -13.99 -7.40 -22.86
N ASN A 64 -14.77 -6.41 -22.44
CA ASN A 64 -14.70 -5.03 -22.94
C ASN A 64 -13.51 -4.20 -22.39
N THR A 65 -12.64 -4.79 -21.56
CA THR A 65 -11.47 -4.10 -20.99
C THR A 65 -10.20 -4.50 -21.74
N ALA A 66 -9.48 -3.50 -22.27
CA ALA A 66 -8.22 -3.72 -22.98
C ALA A 66 -7.22 -4.57 -22.18
N SER A 67 -6.61 -5.56 -22.84
CA SER A 67 -5.71 -6.55 -22.23
C SER A 67 -4.51 -5.93 -21.50
N TRP A 68 -3.96 -4.84 -22.03
CA TRP A 68 -2.85 -4.12 -21.40
C TRP A 68 -3.24 -3.48 -20.06
N ARG A 69 -4.48 -2.95 -19.94
CA ARG A 69 -4.98 -2.41 -18.65
C ARG A 69 -5.15 -3.50 -17.63
N LYS A 70 -5.63 -4.69 -18.04
CA LYS A 70 -5.69 -5.87 -17.16
C LYS A 70 -4.30 -6.20 -16.63
N LYS A 71 -3.28 -6.28 -17.50
CA LYS A 71 -1.89 -6.53 -17.07
C LYS A 71 -1.39 -5.49 -16.07
N MET A 72 -1.63 -4.19 -16.31
CA MET A 72 -1.26 -3.13 -15.36
C MET A 72 -1.99 -3.27 -14.02
N GLY A 73 -3.29 -3.58 -14.05
CA GLY A 73 -4.06 -3.82 -12.84
C GLY A 73 -3.54 -4.99 -12.00
N LEU A 74 -3.19 -6.10 -12.65
CA LEU A 74 -2.57 -7.25 -11.99
C LEU A 74 -1.20 -6.89 -11.40
N LEU A 75 -0.37 -6.20 -12.18
CA LEU A 75 0.95 -5.78 -11.74
C LEU A 75 0.86 -4.88 -10.51
N GLY A 76 -0.07 -3.93 -10.49
CA GLY A 76 -0.29 -3.07 -9.32
C GLY A 76 -0.81 -3.82 -8.10
N LEU A 77 -1.70 -4.82 -8.27
CA LEU A 77 -2.16 -5.66 -7.16
C LEU A 77 -1.03 -6.50 -6.57
N VAL A 78 -0.21 -7.12 -7.43
CA VAL A 78 0.96 -7.89 -7.01
C VAL A 78 1.98 -6.97 -6.32
N ALA A 79 2.25 -5.80 -6.89
CA ALA A 79 3.19 -4.83 -6.31
C ALA A 79 2.75 -4.38 -4.91
N ASN A 80 1.47 -4.05 -4.71
CA ASN A 80 0.95 -3.72 -3.37
C ASN A 80 1.04 -4.89 -2.40
N THR A 81 0.76 -6.11 -2.87
CA THR A 81 0.85 -7.32 -2.04
C THR A 81 2.30 -7.57 -1.60
N LEU A 82 3.26 -7.42 -2.52
CA LEU A 82 4.69 -7.55 -2.23
C LEU A 82 5.18 -6.43 -1.30
N ALA A 83 4.79 -5.18 -1.57
CA ALA A 83 5.16 -4.03 -0.75
C ALA A 83 4.69 -4.19 0.71
N LEU A 84 3.54 -4.84 0.94
CA LEU A 84 3.09 -5.17 2.29
C LEU A 84 3.77 -6.43 2.84
N ALA A 85 3.91 -7.50 2.05
CA ALA A 85 4.41 -8.80 2.52
C ALA A 85 5.90 -8.82 2.81
N VAL A 86 6.74 -8.14 2.03
CA VAL A 86 8.20 -8.17 2.17
C VAL A 86 8.66 -7.71 3.56
N PRO A 87 8.17 -6.58 4.13
CA PRO A 87 8.49 -6.19 5.50
C PRO A 87 8.14 -7.26 6.54
N PHE A 88 7.00 -7.94 6.41
CA PHE A 88 6.62 -9.03 7.32
C PHE A 88 7.53 -10.25 7.18
N ILE A 89 7.86 -10.65 5.94
CA ILE A 89 8.76 -11.79 5.69
C ILE A 89 10.14 -11.52 6.31
N VAL A 90 10.68 -10.33 6.11
CA VAL A 90 11.96 -9.91 6.69
C VAL A 90 11.90 -9.89 8.22
N PHE A 91 10.79 -9.40 8.79
CA PHE A 91 10.57 -9.42 10.24
C PHE A 91 10.51 -10.84 10.80
N PHE A 92 9.70 -11.73 10.22
CA PHE A 92 9.60 -13.13 10.65
C PHE A 92 10.93 -13.87 10.51
N TYR A 93 11.65 -13.64 9.41
CA TYR A 93 12.97 -14.23 9.20
C TYR A 93 13.96 -13.76 10.26
N ALA A 94 13.95 -12.46 10.62
CA ALA A 94 14.80 -11.92 11.67
C ALA A 94 14.47 -12.46 13.06
N VAL A 95 13.18 -12.66 13.38
CA VAL A 95 12.74 -13.28 14.63
C VAL A 95 13.16 -14.75 14.69
N ALA A 96 13.00 -15.49 13.58
CA ALA A 96 13.34 -16.91 13.50
C ALA A 96 14.87 -17.15 13.54
N SER A 97 15.68 -16.19 13.10
CA SER A 97 17.15 -16.32 13.02
C SER A 97 17.91 -15.85 14.28
N PHE A 98 17.23 -15.71 15.43
CA PHE A 98 17.84 -15.50 16.76
C PHE A 98 18.99 -14.47 16.80
N GLY A 99 18.72 -13.24 16.32
CA GLY A 99 19.48 -12.06 16.77
C GLY A 99 20.88 -11.86 16.18
N HIS A 100 21.21 -12.41 15.01
CA HIS A 100 22.44 -12.03 14.33
C HIS A 100 22.37 -10.60 13.76
N ARG A 101 23.45 -9.83 14.00
CA ARG A 101 23.72 -8.41 13.66
C ARG A 101 23.42 -7.97 12.20
N GLN A 102 22.93 -8.85 11.34
CA GLN A 102 22.62 -8.61 9.93
C GLN A 102 21.44 -7.64 9.71
N GLN A 103 20.55 -7.50 10.70
CA GLN A 103 19.28 -6.75 10.61
C GLN A 103 19.42 -5.34 10.02
N ARG A 104 20.47 -4.58 10.38
CA ARG A 104 20.58 -3.18 9.97
C ARG A 104 20.88 -3.00 8.48
N ASN A 105 21.57 -3.96 7.85
CA ASN A 105 21.93 -3.87 6.43
C ASN A 105 20.78 -4.30 5.51
N ASP A 106 19.95 -5.25 5.96
CA ASP A 106 18.81 -5.74 5.18
C ASP A 106 17.73 -4.65 5.05
N TRP A 107 17.47 -3.88 6.11
CA TRP A 107 16.50 -2.77 6.06
C TRP A 107 16.88 -1.64 5.09
N LEU A 108 18.18 -1.41 4.86
CA LEU A 108 18.66 -0.43 3.87
C LEU A 108 18.28 -0.80 2.43
N VAL A 109 18.12 -2.09 2.12
CA VAL A 109 17.71 -2.58 0.80
C VAL A 109 16.20 -2.80 0.74
N VAL A 110 15.61 -3.31 1.82
CA VAL A 110 14.17 -3.61 1.90
C VAL A 110 13.33 -2.35 1.79
N PHE A 111 13.74 -1.27 2.48
CA PHE A 111 12.99 -0.01 2.48
C PHE A 111 12.81 0.62 1.08
N PRO A 112 13.87 0.90 0.30
CA PRO A 112 13.72 1.46 -1.04
C PRO A 112 13.00 0.50 -2.00
N THR A 113 13.18 -0.82 -1.82
CA THR A 113 12.52 -1.83 -2.66
C THR A 113 11.01 -1.85 -2.43
N CYS A 114 10.57 -1.80 -1.16
CA CYS A 114 9.16 -1.74 -0.81
C CYS A 114 8.52 -0.41 -1.27
N LEU A 115 9.24 0.71 -1.16
CA LEU A 115 8.81 1.99 -1.72
C LEU A 115 8.67 1.93 -3.24
N ALA A 116 9.62 1.33 -3.95
CA ALA A 116 9.54 1.14 -5.40
C ALA A 116 8.32 0.31 -5.79
N PHE A 117 8.02 -0.77 -5.05
CA PHE A 117 6.80 -1.56 -5.27
C PHE A 117 5.52 -0.78 -4.97
N SER A 118 5.48 0.01 -3.90
CA SER A 118 4.34 0.88 -3.59
C SER A 118 4.10 1.93 -4.67
N LEU A 119 5.16 2.59 -5.15
CA LEU A 119 5.09 3.56 -6.26
C LEU A 119 4.63 2.90 -7.55
N CYS A 120 5.16 1.71 -7.86
CA CYS A 120 4.73 0.91 -8.99
C CYS A 120 3.23 0.56 -8.88
N GLY A 121 2.79 0.14 -7.69
CA GLY A 121 1.39 -0.13 -7.36
C GLY A 121 0.49 1.09 -7.56
N LEU A 122 0.94 2.27 -7.14
CA LEU A 122 0.24 3.54 -7.33
C LEU A 122 0.08 3.87 -8.82
N ILE A 123 1.18 3.88 -9.58
CA ILE A 123 1.21 4.22 -11.01
C ILE A 123 0.34 3.23 -11.80
N CYS A 124 0.54 1.93 -11.55
CA CYS A 124 -0.26 0.89 -12.19
C CYS A 124 -1.73 0.97 -11.79
N GLY A 125 -2.02 1.33 -10.54
CA GLY A 125 -3.36 1.56 -10.03
C GLY A 125 -4.10 2.67 -10.77
N VAL A 126 -3.46 3.80 -11.04
CA VAL A 126 -4.06 4.91 -11.81
C VAL A 126 -4.48 4.46 -13.22
N VAL A 127 -3.67 3.61 -13.84
CA VAL A 127 -3.92 3.14 -15.22
C VAL A 127 -4.79 1.86 -15.25
N ALA A 128 -5.02 1.23 -14.10
CA ALA A 128 -5.78 0.01 -13.97
C ALA A 128 -7.26 0.16 -14.40
N PRO A 129 -7.96 -0.97 -14.64
CA PRO A 129 -9.38 -0.99 -14.93
C PRO A 129 -10.19 -0.30 -13.82
N PRO A 130 -11.27 0.42 -14.16
CA PRO A 130 -11.99 1.27 -13.22
C PRO A 130 -12.48 0.54 -11.96
N ARG A 131 -12.83 -0.76 -12.07
CA ARG A 131 -13.25 -1.58 -10.92
C ARG A 131 -12.18 -1.72 -9.84
N ILE A 132 -10.91 -1.84 -10.23
CA ILE A 132 -9.79 -2.10 -9.31
C ILE A 132 -8.91 -0.86 -9.10
N ARG A 133 -9.01 0.14 -9.98
CA ARG A 133 -8.22 1.39 -9.95
C ARG A 133 -8.12 2.00 -8.56
N PHE A 134 -9.26 2.21 -7.90
CA PHE A 134 -9.28 2.81 -6.57
C PHE A 134 -8.56 1.94 -5.54
N ALA A 135 -8.87 0.65 -5.47
CA ALA A 135 -8.27 -0.27 -4.50
C ALA A 135 -6.76 -0.41 -4.71
N THR A 136 -6.29 -0.48 -5.96
CA THR A 136 -4.88 -0.60 -6.30
C THR A 136 -4.13 0.71 -6.05
N ALA A 137 -4.66 1.87 -6.45
CA ALA A 137 -4.01 3.15 -6.19
C ALA A 137 -3.97 3.47 -4.70
N MET A 138 -5.09 3.32 -3.99
CA MET A 138 -5.15 3.55 -2.54
C MET A 138 -4.28 2.57 -1.76
N GLY A 139 -4.27 1.30 -2.14
CA GLY A 139 -3.38 0.29 -1.54
C GLY A 139 -1.92 0.70 -1.66
N GLY A 140 -1.48 1.18 -2.83
CA GLY A 140 -0.12 1.66 -3.05
C GLY A 140 0.21 2.85 -2.16
N LEU A 141 -0.71 3.82 -2.07
CA LEU A 141 -0.52 5.02 -1.23
C LEU A 141 -0.44 4.68 0.26
N VAL A 142 -1.35 3.84 0.76
CA VAL A 142 -1.37 3.42 2.17
C VAL A 142 -0.13 2.61 2.52
N VAL A 143 0.24 1.63 1.69
CA VAL A 143 1.43 0.80 1.93
C VAL A 143 2.72 1.63 1.88
N GLY A 144 2.84 2.56 0.92
CA GLY A 144 3.97 3.49 0.87
C GLY A 144 4.08 4.35 2.12
N SER A 145 2.94 4.80 2.64
CA SER A 145 2.87 5.60 3.86
C SER A 145 3.29 4.81 5.10
N ILE A 146 2.85 3.55 5.20
CA ILE A 146 3.28 2.63 6.26
C ILE A 146 4.79 2.46 6.20
N ILE A 147 5.36 2.23 5.01
CA ILE A 147 6.81 2.07 4.86
C ILE A 147 7.53 3.34 5.32
N LEU A 148 7.09 4.52 4.89
CA LEU A 148 7.68 5.81 5.30
C LEU A 148 7.62 6.07 6.81
N SER A 149 6.67 5.46 7.54
CA SER A 149 6.56 5.63 9.00
C SER A 149 7.58 4.82 9.80
N ILE A 150 8.14 3.76 9.23
CA ILE A 150 9.13 2.88 9.88
C ILE A 150 10.44 3.64 10.27
N PRO A 151 11.12 4.38 9.38
CA PRO A 151 12.37 5.07 9.72
C PRO A 151 12.18 6.27 10.68
N ILE A 152 10.94 6.72 10.92
CA ILE A 152 10.63 7.83 11.83
C ILE A 152 10.64 7.38 13.31
N GLY A 153 10.84 6.08 13.58
CA GLY A 153 10.88 5.55 14.94
C GLY A 153 9.50 5.30 15.54
N ILE A 154 8.47 5.20 14.70
CA ILE A 154 7.15 4.67 15.08
C ILE A 154 7.25 3.14 15.01
N LEU A 155 8.12 2.57 15.85
CA LEU A 155 8.27 1.15 16.20
C LEU A 155 9.38 1.00 17.25
#